data_AF-A0A838JV82-F1
#
_entry.id   AF-A0A838JV82-F1
#
_cell.length_a   1.000
_cell.length_b   1.000
_cell.length_c   1.000
_cell.angle_alpha   90.00
_cell.angle_beta   90.00
_cell.angle_gamma   90.00
#
_symmetry.space_group_name_H-M   'P 1'
#
loop_
_entity.id
_entity.type
_entity.pdbx_description
1 polymer ?
#
loop_
_entity_poly.entity_id
_entity_poly.type
_entity_poly.pdbx_seq_one_letter_code
_entity_poly.pdbx_strand_id
1 'polypeptide(L)'
;MTEQEIQGKGYANPDALVSTQWVAEHLDDTDNVRVAESDEDVLLYDIGHVPNAVKIDWVEDLNDPLMRDYLDPEHFANLMAEKGITPDTTVIFYGDRNNWWATYALWVFRLFGHDNVKVMDGGRVKWEAEGREMTQDVPSFPRAEYPTPERDDVKIRAFKEDVERHLEASGPLVDVRSPGEYKGELLH
;
A
#
# COMPACT_ATOMS: atom_id res chain seq x y z
N MET A 1 4.47 3.82 -19.45
CA MET A 1 4.39 2.35 -19.57
C MET A 1 2.93 1.93 -19.70
N THR A 2 2.59 0.88 -20.44
CA THR A 2 1.20 0.42 -20.69
C THR A 2 0.88 -0.89 -19.97
N GLU A 3 -0.40 -1.26 -19.88
CA GLU A 3 -0.82 -2.58 -19.36
C GLU A 3 -0.23 -3.75 -20.17
N GLN A 4 -0.08 -3.59 -21.49
CA GLN A 4 0.54 -4.61 -22.34
C GLN A 4 2.01 -4.85 -21.97
N GLU A 5 2.72 -3.79 -21.55
CA GLU A 5 4.10 -3.91 -21.10
C GLU A 5 4.18 -4.65 -19.74
N ILE A 6 3.23 -4.43 -18.82
CA ILE A 6 3.14 -5.20 -17.57
C ILE A 6 2.90 -6.68 -17.86
N GLN A 7 1.92 -6.98 -18.72
CA GLN A 7 1.61 -8.37 -19.11
C GLN A 7 2.81 -9.06 -19.79
N GLY A 8 3.61 -8.31 -20.55
CA GLY A 8 4.80 -8.81 -21.22
C GLY A 8 5.98 -9.14 -20.31
N LYS A 9 5.99 -8.71 -19.03
CA LYS A 9 7.10 -8.93 -18.09
C LYS A 9 7.17 -10.36 -17.51
N GLY A 10 6.15 -11.20 -17.75
CA GLY A 10 6.15 -12.60 -17.30
C GLY A 10 5.95 -12.78 -15.80
N TYR A 11 5.31 -11.82 -15.12
CA TYR A 11 4.93 -11.97 -13.72
C TYR A 11 3.93 -13.11 -13.53
N ALA A 12 3.99 -13.79 -12.39
CA ALA A 12 3.00 -14.80 -12.03
C ALA A 12 1.59 -14.22 -11.89
N ASN A 13 1.49 -12.99 -11.34
CA ASN A 13 0.24 -12.27 -11.13
C ASN A 13 0.39 -10.84 -11.68
N PRO A 14 0.28 -10.62 -13.00
CA PRO A 14 0.40 -9.28 -13.59
C PRO A 14 -0.70 -8.33 -13.13
N ASP A 15 -1.88 -8.85 -12.76
CA ASP A 15 -3.05 -8.06 -12.34
C ASP A 15 -2.88 -7.34 -10.98
N ALA A 16 -1.83 -7.69 -10.22
CA ALA A 16 -1.45 -6.98 -8.99
C ALA A 16 -0.81 -5.60 -9.27
N LEU A 17 -0.48 -5.32 -10.53
CA LEU A 17 0.11 -4.06 -10.97
C LEU A 17 -0.82 -3.35 -11.95
N VAL A 18 -0.76 -2.03 -11.93
CA VAL A 18 -1.32 -1.17 -12.96
C VAL A 18 -0.25 -0.17 -13.41
N SER A 19 -0.33 0.26 -14.65
CA SER A 19 0.57 1.29 -15.20
C SER A 19 0.13 2.69 -14.78
N THR A 20 1.07 3.64 -14.83
CA THR A 20 0.78 5.08 -14.68
C THR A 20 -0.22 5.57 -15.74
N GLN A 21 -0.24 4.96 -16.93
CA GLN A 21 -1.26 5.25 -17.94
C GLN A 21 -2.64 4.79 -17.50
N TRP A 22 -2.76 3.55 -17.01
CA TRP A 22 -4.03 3.02 -16.51
C TRP A 22 -4.58 3.91 -15.39
N VAL A 23 -3.72 4.31 -14.43
CA VAL A 23 -4.16 5.22 -13.35
C VAL A 23 -4.69 6.53 -13.91
N ALA A 24 -3.97 7.15 -14.86
CA ALA A 24 -4.42 8.38 -15.51
C ALA A 24 -5.77 8.25 -16.25
N GLU A 25 -6.05 7.08 -16.81
CA GLU A 25 -7.31 6.78 -17.51
C GLU A 25 -8.49 6.50 -16.57
N HIS A 26 -8.23 6.25 -15.28
CA HIS A 26 -9.25 5.88 -14.28
C HIS A 26 -9.34 6.87 -13.10
N LEU A 27 -8.70 8.05 -13.19
CA LEU A 27 -8.73 9.07 -12.12
C LEU A 27 -10.16 9.52 -11.75
N ASP A 28 -11.06 9.51 -12.73
CA ASP A 28 -12.45 9.93 -12.56
C ASP A 28 -13.40 8.77 -12.22
N ASP A 29 -12.92 7.52 -12.22
CA ASP A 29 -13.69 6.33 -11.82
C ASP A 29 -13.73 6.18 -10.29
N THR A 30 -14.07 7.26 -9.59
CA THR A 30 -13.97 7.35 -8.13
C THR A 30 -15.00 6.52 -7.37
N ASP A 31 -15.98 5.96 -8.09
CA ASP A 31 -16.99 5.05 -7.56
C ASP A 31 -16.44 3.62 -7.41
N ASN A 32 -15.49 3.22 -8.27
CA ASN A 32 -14.93 1.86 -8.28
C ASN A 32 -13.45 1.83 -7.90
N VAL A 33 -12.71 2.93 -8.08
CA VAL A 33 -11.26 3.01 -7.89
C VAL A 33 -10.92 4.07 -6.85
N ARG A 34 -10.00 3.74 -5.94
CA ARG A 34 -9.38 4.69 -5.03
C ARG A 34 -7.87 4.66 -5.18
N VAL A 35 -7.29 5.74 -5.68
CA VAL A 35 -5.83 5.91 -5.70
C VAL A 35 -5.39 6.34 -4.30
N ALA A 36 -4.37 5.69 -3.75
CA ALA A 36 -3.88 5.91 -2.40
C ALA A 36 -2.36 6.14 -2.41
N GLU A 37 -1.92 7.29 -1.90
CA GLU A 37 -0.51 7.60 -1.71
C GLU A 37 -0.06 7.20 -0.29
N SER A 38 1.05 6.46 -0.20
CA SER A 38 1.68 6.13 1.07
C SER A 38 3.20 6.17 0.93
N ASP A 39 3.81 7.10 1.66
CA ASP A 39 5.21 7.50 1.54
C ASP A 39 5.98 7.32 2.86
N GLU A 40 7.30 7.26 2.76
CA GLU A 40 8.19 7.37 3.94
C GLU A 40 8.07 8.76 4.57
N ASP A 41 8.14 9.78 3.71
CA ASP A 41 7.96 11.17 4.09
C ASP A 41 6.47 11.52 4.07
N VAL A 42 5.85 11.53 5.26
CA VAL A 42 4.42 11.82 5.44
C VAL A 42 3.99 13.20 4.96
N LEU A 43 4.94 14.13 4.73
CA LEU A 43 4.65 15.48 4.23
C LEU A 43 4.65 15.56 2.70
N LEU A 44 5.06 14.48 2.01
CA LEU A 44 5.25 14.48 0.56
C LEU A 44 3.93 14.61 -0.23
N TYR A 45 2.86 14.03 0.29
CA TYR A 45 1.53 14.17 -0.27
C TYR A 45 1.06 15.64 -0.35
N ASP A 46 1.36 16.44 0.69
CA ASP A 46 0.85 17.83 0.83
C ASP A 46 1.53 18.80 -0.16
N ILE A 47 2.73 18.46 -0.66
CA ILE A 47 3.42 19.27 -1.67
C ILE A 47 2.94 18.98 -3.10
N GLY A 48 2.12 17.94 -3.27
CA GLY A 48 1.41 17.60 -4.50
C GLY A 48 1.30 16.09 -4.68
N HIS A 49 0.17 15.62 -5.19
CA HIS A 49 -0.18 14.21 -5.34
C HIS A 49 -0.94 13.97 -6.66
N VAL A 50 -1.14 12.71 -7.02
CA VAL A 50 -1.98 12.30 -8.17
C VAL A 50 -3.40 12.83 -7.94
N PRO A 51 -4.07 13.45 -8.93
CA PRO A 51 -5.45 13.92 -8.78
C PRO A 51 -6.38 12.84 -8.23
N ASN A 52 -7.31 13.23 -7.34
CA ASN A 52 -8.24 12.32 -6.66
C ASN A 52 -7.61 11.23 -5.77
N ALA A 53 -6.29 11.23 -5.57
CA ALA A 53 -5.63 10.33 -4.62
C ALA A 53 -5.93 10.73 -3.18
N VAL A 54 -6.02 9.75 -2.29
CA VAL A 54 -6.08 9.96 -0.84
C VAL A 54 -4.74 9.63 -0.20
N LYS A 55 -4.38 10.35 0.86
CA LYS A 55 -3.23 9.99 1.70
C LYS A 55 -3.58 8.79 2.59
N ILE A 56 -2.68 7.82 2.69
CA ILE A 56 -2.65 6.77 3.73
C ILE A 56 -1.35 6.94 4.52
N ASP A 57 -1.46 7.51 5.71
CA ASP A 57 -0.33 7.76 6.60
C ASP A 57 0.04 6.48 7.35
N TRP A 58 1.24 5.94 7.10
CA TRP A 58 1.63 4.68 7.74
C TRP A 58 1.77 4.83 9.26
N VAL A 59 2.07 6.02 9.77
CA VAL A 59 2.26 6.27 11.21
C VAL A 59 0.90 6.43 11.89
N GLU A 60 0.07 7.34 11.38
CA GLU A 60 -1.17 7.74 12.03
C GLU A 60 -2.36 6.85 11.66
N ASP A 61 -2.45 6.41 10.41
CA ASP A 61 -3.63 5.68 9.94
C ASP A 61 -3.52 4.17 10.20
N LEU A 62 -2.31 3.58 10.14
CA LEU A 62 -2.14 2.12 10.06
C LEU A 62 -1.61 1.44 11.32
N ASN A 63 -1.29 2.18 12.38
CA ASN A 63 -0.73 1.65 13.63
C ASN A 63 -1.61 1.95 14.83
N ASP A 64 -1.53 1.09 15.85
CA ASP A 64 -2.06 1.41 17.18
C ASP A 64 -1.23 2.56 17.79
N PRO A 65 -1.86 3.58 18.38
CA PRO A 65 -1.14 4.76 18.88
C PRO A 65 -0.29 4.50 20.13
N LEU A 66 -0.47 3.36 20.80
CA LEU A 66 0.18 3.05 22.08
C LEU A 66 0.96 1.73 22.03
N MET A 67 0.42 0.72 21.37
CA MET A 67 1.03 -0.60 21.23
C MET A 67 1.79 -0.71 19.92
N ARG A 68 2.86 -1.51 19.92
CA ARG A 68 3.54 -1.89 18.68
C ARG A 68 2.75 -2.98 17.96
N ASP A 69 1.57 -2.61 17.47
CA ASP A 69 0.72 -3.43 16.61
C ASP A 69 -0.02 -2.54 15.60
N TYR A 70 -0.65 -3.16 14.61
CA TYR A 70 -1.49 -2.44 13.66
C TYR A 70 -2.82 -2.03 14.31
N LEU A 71 -3.52 -1.09 13.67
CA LEU A 71 -4.88 -0.70 14.03
C LEU A 71 -5.81 -1.92 14.22
N ASP A 72 -6.87 -1.75 15.01
CA ASP A 72 -7.89 -2.79 15.15
C ASP A 72 -8.91 -2.76 13.98
N PRO A 73 -9.76 -3.78 13.85
CA PRO A 73 -10.74 -3.82 12.77
C PRO A 73 -11.76 -2.67 12.75
N GLU A 74 -12.13 -2.12 13.91
CA GLU A 74 -13.08 -1.00 13.95
C GLU A 74 -12.44 0.27 13.39
N HIS A 75 -11.18 0.52 13.75
CA HIS A 75 -10.40 1.62 13.20
C HIS A 75 -10.14 1.44 11.70
N PHE A 76 -9.86 0.22 11.23
CA PHE A 76 -9.73 -0.04 9.80
C PHE A 76 -11.01 0.26 9.03
N ALA A 77 -12.17 -0.21 9.51
CA ALA A 77 -13.45 0.09 8.88
C ALA A 77 -13.76 1.59 8.87
N ASN A 78 -13.44 2.30 9.95
CA ASN A 78 -13.58 3.75 10.02
C ASN A 78 -12.68 4.48 9.01
N LEU A 79 -11.41 4.08 8.90
CA LEU A 79 -10.47 4.63 7.92
C LEU A 79 -10.99 4.43 6.50
N MET A 80 -11.45 3.21 6.15
CA MET A 80 -12.00 2.93 4.81
C MET A 80 -13.21 3.81 4.51
N ALA A 81 -14.13 3.91 5.48
CA ALA A 81 -15.30 4.75 5.38
C ALA A 81 -14.93 6.22 5.12
N GLU A 82 -13.95 6.77 5.84
CA GLU A 82 -13.49 8.16 5.68
C GLU A 82 -12.81 8.43 4.34
N LYS A 83 -12.07 7.46 3.82
CA LYS A 83 -11.40 7.56 2.51
C LYS A 83 -12.36 7.25 1.34
N GLY A 84 -13.64 7.02 1.61
CA GLY A 84 -14.65 6.70 0.59
C GLY A 84 -14.36 5.38 -0.12
N ILE A 85 -13.90 4.38 0.65
CA ILE A 85 -13.58 3.02 0.19
C ILE A 85 -14.69 2.08 0.68
N THR A 86 -15.30 1.33 -0.24
CA THR A 86 -16.22 0.23 0.06
C THR A 86 -15.46 -1.11 -0.04
N PRO A 87 -16.04 -2.24 0.41
CA PRO A 87 -15.42 -3.56 0.23
C PRO A 87 -15.11 -3.93 -1.23
N ASP A 88 -15.85 -3.36 -2.19
CA ASP A 88 -15.71 -3.66 -3.62
C ASP A 88 -14.77 -2.69 -4.34
N THR A 89 -14.39 -1.57 -3.70
CA THR A 89 -13.46 -0.59 -4.27
C THR A 89 -12.11 -1.24 -4.59
N THR A 90 -11.57 -0.97 -5.77
CA THR A 90 -10.18 -1.31 -6.09
C THR A 90 -9.25 -0.21 -5.60
N VAL A 91 -8.37 -0.52 -4.66
CA VAL A 91 -7.40 0.43 -4.11
C VAL A 91 -6.07 0.31 -4.84
N ILE A 92 -5.59 1.42 -5.40
CA ILE A 92 -4.33 1.50 -6.15
C ILE A 92 -3.31 2.25 -5.31
N PHE A 93 -2.32 1.53 -4.79
CA PHE A 93 -1.26 2.11 -3.98
C PHE A 93 -0.11 2.63 -4.83
N TYR A 94 0.40 3.79 -4.47
CA TYR A 94 1.66 4.32 -4.97
C TYR A 94 2.37 5.15 -3.89
N GLY A 95 3.66 5.38 -4.09
CA GLY A 95 4.42 6.27 -3.21
C GLY A 95 5.86 6.45 -3.66
N ASP A 96 6.65 7.05 -2.78
CA ASP A 96 8.08 7.27 -2.93
C ASP A 96 8.90 5.97 -2.75
N ARG A 97 10.23 6.11 -2.82
CA ARG A 97 11.19 5.02 -2.54
C ARG A 97 10.88 3.69 -3.25
N ASN A 98 10.48 3.76 -4.52
CA ASN A 98 10.09 2.59 -5.31
C ASN A 98 8.90 1.81 -4.70
N ASN A 99 7.87 2.52 -4.22
CA ASN A 99 6.66 1.98 -3.61
C ASN A 99 6.88 1.25 -2.28
N TRP A 100 7.90 1.62 -1.51
CA TRP A 100 8.20 0.91 -0.26
C TRP A 100 7.01 0.98 0.72
N TRP A 101 6.55 2.18 1.06
CA TRP A 101 5.42 2.35 1.97
C TRP A 101 4.06 2.05 1.33
N ALA A 102 3.93 2.26 0.03
CA ALA A 102 2.78 1.82 -0.75
C ALA A 102 2.53 0.30 -0.67
N THR A 103 3.59 -0.52 -0.79
CA THR A 103 3.48 -1.99 -0.67
C THR A 103 3.30 -2.45 0.77
N TYR A 104 3.83 -1.71 1.75
CA TYR A 104 3.50 -1.92 3.16
C TYR A 104 2.02 -1.67 3.45
N ALA A 105 1.48 -0.52 3.01
CA ALA A 105 0.06 -0.18 3.19
C ALA A 105 -0.86 -1.21 2.53
N LEU A 106 -0.51 -1.65 1.31
CA LEU A 106 -1.18 -2.76 0.64
C LEU A 106 -1.18 -4.03 1.50
N TRP A 107 -0.03 -4.41 2.06
CA TRP A 107 0.07 -5.60 2.90
C TRP A 107 -0.80 -5.49 4.16
N VAL A 108 -0.88 -4.30 4.78
CA VAL A 108 -1.78 -4.05 5.92
C VAL A 108 -3.23 -4.22 5.51
N PHE A 109 -3.67 -3.70 4.36
CA PHE A 109 -5.04 -3.87 3.86
C PHE A 109 -5.42 -5.35 3.71
N ARG A 110 -4.48 -6.19 3.28
CA ARG A 110 -4.69 -7.63 3.16
C ARG A 110 -4.80 -8.36 4.50
N LEU A 111 -4.25 -7.83 5.60
CA LEU A 111 -4.51 -8.37 6.94
C LEU A 111 -5.99 -8.30 7.32
N PHE A 112 -6.71 -7.30 6.79
CA PHE A 112 -8.14 -7.08 7.02
C PHE A 112 -9.02 -7.62 5.88
N GLY A 113 -8.46 -8.45 5.00
CA GLY A 113 -9.20 -9.11 3.93
C GLY A 113 -9.61 -8.21 2.76
N HIS A 114 -9.07 -7.00 2.65
CA HIS A 114 -9.30 -6.16 1.47
C HIS A 114 -8.34 -6.59 0.34
N ASP A 115 -8.77 -7.53 -0.50
CA ASP A 115 -7.94 -8.15 -1.54
C ASP A 115 -7.94 -7.39 -2.89
N ASN A 116 -8.88 -6.47 -3.10
CA ASN A 116 -8.96 -5.63 -4.31
C ASN A 116 -7.92 -4.52 -4.30
N VAL A 117 -6.65 -4.90 -4.15
CA VAL A 117 -5.50 -3.99 -4.03
C VAL A 117 -4.51 -4.19 -5.17
N LYS A 118 -3.97 -3.10 -5.69
CA LYS A 118 -2.94 -3.11 -6.73
C LYS A 118 -1.88 -2.05 -6.45
N VAL A 119 -0.76 -2.12 -7.16
CA VAL A 119 0.33 -1.13 -7.07
C VAL A 119 0.52 -0.44 -8.42
N MET A 120 0.65 0.88 -8.42
CA MET A 120 1.06 1.62 -9.61
C MET A 120 2.55 1.38 -9.90
N ASP A 121 2.86 0.64 -10.97
CA ASP A 121 4.23 0.24 -11.31
C ASP A 121 5.11 1.44 -11.71
N GLY A 122 6.07 1.73 -10.83
CA GLY A 122 6.99 2.87 -10.88
C GLY A 122 6.69 3.97 -9.86
N GLY A 123 5.53 3.91 -9.20
CA GLY A 123 5.17 4.78 -8.09
C GLY A 123 5.16 6.26 -8.43
N ARG A 124 5.34 7.09 -7.40
CA ARG A 124 5.37 8.55 -7.51
C ARG A 124 6.47 9.03 -8.46
N VAL A 125 7.67 8.46 -8.33
CA VAL A 125 8.86 8.85 -9.11
C VAL A 125 8.59 8.76 -10.62
N LYS A 126 7.95 7.69 -11.08
CA LYS A 126 7.65 7.52 -12.50
C LYS A 126 6.52 8.42 -12.97
N TRP A 127 5.50 8.63 -12.15
CA TRP A 127 4.41 9.56 -12.45
C TRP A 127 4.96 10.98 -12.70
N GLU A 128 5.83 11.46 -11.81
CA GLU A 128 6.53 12.75 -11.95
C GLU A 128 7.46 12.78 -13.17
N ALA A 129 8.25 11.72 -13.39
CA ALA A 129 9.17 11.63 -14.53
C ALA A 129 8.45 11.61 -15.89
N GLU A 130 7.22 11.10 -15.94
CA GLU A 130 6.37 11.15 -17.13
C GLU A 130 5.68 12.52 -17.33
N GLY A 131 5.90 13.49 -16.43
CA GLY A 131 5.34 14.85 -16.52
C GLY A 131 3.82 14.88 -16.36
N ARG A 132 3.26 13.92 -15.63
CA ARG A 132 1.82 13.81 -15.40
C ARG A 132 1.33 14.86 -14.41
N GLU A 133 0.03 15.11 -14.47
CA GLU A 133 -0.63 16.09 -13.61
C GLU A 133 -0.46 15.73 -12.12
N MET A 134 -0.16 16.74 -11.33
CA MET A 134 -0.09 16.69 -9.87
C MET A 134 -0.92 17.85 -9.33
N THR A 135 -1.63 17.62 -8.23
CA THR A 135 -2.45 18.63 -7.57
C THR A 135 -2.16 18.70 -6.08
N GLN A 136 -2.50 19.81 -5.44
CA GLN A 136 -2.54 19.93 -3.98
C GLN A 136 -3.98 19.89 -3.45
N ASP A 137 -4.97 19.78 -4.35
CA ASP A 137 -6.38 19.72 -4.00
C ASP A 137 -6.72 18.37 -3.38
N VAL A 138 -6.87 18.36 -2.06
CA VAL A 138 -7.26 17.16 -1.31
C VAL A 138 -8.70 16.79 -1.67
N PRO A 139 -8.96 15.58 -2.20
CA PRO A 139 -10.31 15.20 -2.57
C PRO A 139 -11.20 14.97 -1.34
N SER A 140 -12.49 15.16 -1.51
CA SER A 140 -13.51 14.89 -0.50
C SER A 140 -14.53 13.91 -1.05
N PHE A 141 -14.43 12.64 -0.65
CA PHE A 141 -15.39 11.61 -1.03
C PHE A 141 -16.49 11.46 0.03
N PRO A 142 -17.72 11.05 -0.36
CA PRO A 142 -18.74 10.68 0.61
C PRO A 142 -18.23 9.55 1.51
N ARG A 143 -18.60 9.59 2.79
CA ARG A 143 -18.29 8.50 3.71
C ARG A 143 -18.92 7.22 3.20
N ALA A 144 -18.13 6.17 3.04
CA ALA A 144 -18.57 4.87 2.56
C ALA A 144 -19.12 3.99 3.70
N GLU A 145 -19.86 2.94 3.32
CA GLU A 145 -20.18 1.84 4.22
C GLU A 145 -19.11 0.76 4.10
N TYR A 146 -18.38 0.52 5.20
CA TYR A 146 -17.39 -0.56 5.30
C TYR A 146 -17.70 -1.37 6.57
N PRO A 147 -18.08 -2.65 6.48
CA PRO A 147 -18.33 -3.49 7.64
C PRO A 147 -17.03 -3.74 8.41
N THR A 148 -17.10 -3.84 9.73
CA THR A 148 -15.95 -4.24 10.57
C THR A 148 -15.41 -5.59 10.08
N PRO A 149 -14.17 -5.65 9.54
CA PRO A 149 -13.61 -6.89 9.02
C PRO A 149 -13.13 -7.80 10.16
N GLU A 150 -12.71 -9.01 9.79
CA GLU A 150 -11.87 -9.84 10.65
C GLU A 150 -10.39 -9.63 10.26
N ARG A 151 -9.51 -9.47 11.24
CA ARG A 151 -8.06 -9.43 11.02
C ARG A 151 -7.49 -10.84 11.06
N ASP A 152 -6.80 -11.27 10.00
CA ASP A 152 -6.17 -12.59 9.90
C ASP A 152 -4.66 -12.46 9.66
N ASP A 153 -3.93 -12.36 10.77
CA ASP A 153 -2.48 -12.21 10.75
C ASP A 153 -1.78 -13.47 10.20
N VAL A 154 -2.31 -14.67 10.47
CA VAL A 154 -1.61 -15.94 10.28
C VAL A 154 -1.31 -16.24 8.80
N LYS A 155 -2.09 -15.69 7.88
CA LYS A 155 -1.90 -15.90 6.44
C LYS A 155 -0.65 -15.23 5.87
N ILE A 156 -0.31 -14.03 6.35
CA ILE A 156 0.72 -13.18 5.72
C ILE A 156 1.63 -12.44 6.72
N ARG A 157 1.48 -12.68 8.03
CA ARG A 157 2.31 -12.13 9.10
C ARG A 157 2.90 -13.27 9.92
N ALA A 158 4.19 -13.16 10.23
CA ALA A 158 4.90 -14.08 11.11
C ALA A 158 5.29 -13.35 12.41
N PHE A 159 5.07 -14.00 13.55
CA PHE A 159 5.53 -13.54 14.85
C PHE A 159 6.89 -14.17 15.21
N LYS A 160 7.50 -13.69 16.29
CA LYS A 160 8.80 -14.18 16.76
C LYS A 160 8.82 -15.70 16.89
N GLU A 161 7.81 -16.28 17.54
CA GLU A 161 7.72 -17.72 17.78
C GLU A 161 7.50 -18.51 16.48
N ASP A 162 6.87 -17.93 15.45
CA ASP A 162 6.76 -18.55 14.12
C ASP A 162 8.13 -18.62 13.45
N VAL A 163 8.92 -17.55 13.54
CA VAL A 163 10.28 -17.50 12.99
C VAL A 163 11.18 -18.51 13.68
N GLU A 164 11.11 -18.63 15.00
CA GLU A 164 11.87 -19.63 15.76
C GLU A 164 11.55 -21.05 15.29
N ARG A 165 10.27 -21.41 15.18
CA ARG A 165 9.84 -22.72 14.67
C ARG A 165 10.26 -22.96 13.22
N HIS A 166 10.20 -21.94 12.37
CA HIS A 166 10.59 -22.04 10.95
C HIS A 166 12.09 -22.30 10.80
N LEU A 167 12.91 -21.68 11.66
CA LEU A 167 14.36 -21.92 11.71
C LEU A 167 14.70 -23.32 12.22
N GLU A 168 14.00 -23.83 13.24
CA GLU A 168 14.15 -25.22 13.71
C GLU A 168 13.83 -26.22 12.60
N ALA A 169 12.85 -25.91 11.76
CA ALA A 169 12.48 -26.69 10.58
C ALA A 169 13.43 -26.50 9.37
N SER A 170 14.51 -25.72 9.52
CA SER A 170 15.45 -25.37 8.43
C SER A 170 14.77 -24.73 7.22
N GLY A 171 13.73 -23.93 7.46
CA GLY A 171 13.04 -23.18 6.42
C GLY A 171 13.87 -22.01 5.88
N PRO A 172 13.65 -21.59 4.63
CA PRO A 172 14.37 -20.44 4.05
C PRO A 172 13.94 -19.13 4.75
N LEU A 173 14.91 -18.26 5.04
CA LEU A 173 14.70 -16.93 5.60
C LEU A 173 15.43 -15.89 4.73
N VAL A 174 14.75 -14.78 4.44
CA VAL A 174 15.29 -13.70 3.59
C VAL A 174 15.49 -12.46 4.45
N ASP A 175 16.74 -12.01 4.57
CA ASP A 175 17.07 -10.69 5.12
C ASP A 175 17.19 -9.69 3.97
N VAL A 176 16.36 -8.65 4.00
CA VAL A 176 16.26 -7.63 2.94
C VAL A 176 17.05 -6.36 3.26
N ARG A 177 17.77 -6.32 4.38
CA ARG A 177 18.57 -5.17 4.82
C ARG A 177 19.86 -5.04 4.01
N SER A 178 20.60 -3.95 4.22
CA SER A 178 21.88 -3.75 3.54
C SER A 178 22.91 -4.83 3.92
N PRO A 179 23.91 -5.10 3.07
CA PRO A 179 24.95 -6.08 3.39
C PRO A 179 25.73 -5.79 4.68
N GLY A 180 25.87 -4.52 5.08
CA GLY A 180 26.54 -4.14 6.32
C GLY A 180 25.72 -4.47 7.56
N GLU A 181 24.41 -4.23 7.52
CA GLU A 181 23.48 -4.62 8.60
C GLU A 181 23.38 -6.13 8.74
N TYR A 182 23.32 -6.87 7.63
CA TYR A 182 23.27 -8.33 7.64
C TYR A 182 24.50 -8.95 8.32
N LYS A 183 25.69 -8.38 8.06
CA LYS A 183 26.95 -8.85 8.66
C LYS A 183 27.18 -8.39 10.09
N GLY A 184 26.36 -7.48 10.61
CA GLY A 184 26.58 -6.85 11.92
C GLY A 184 27.69 -5.80 11.95
N GLU A 185 28.07 -5.25 10.79
CA GLU A 185 29.05 -4.17 10.67
C GLU A 185 28.43 -2.79 11.00
N LEU A 186 27.11 -2.69 10.87
CA LEU A 186 26.33 -1.49 11.19
C LEU A 186 25.27 -1.83 12.26
N LEU A 187 25.04 -0.89 13.17
CA LEU A 187 23.89 -0.90 14.08
C LEU A 187 22.83 0.06 13.51
N HIS A 188 21.57 -0.32 13.68
CA HIS A 188 20.41 0.47 13.25
C HIS A 188 20.13 1.63 14.22
#